data_AF-A0A2K5ENW0-F1
#
_entry.id   AF-A0A2K5ENW0-F1
#
_cell.length_a   1.000
_cell.length_b   1.000
_cell.length_c   1.000
_cell.angle_alpha   90.00
_cell.angle_beta   90.00
_cell.angle_gamma   90.00
#
_symmetry.space_group_name_H-M   'P 1'
#
loop_
_entity.id
_entity.type
_entity.pdbx_description
1 polymer ?
#
loop_
_entity_poly.entity_id
_entity_poly.type
_entity_poly.pdbx_seq_one_letter_code
_entity_poly.pdbx_strand_id
1 'polypeptide(L)'
;MEQTNPLRPDGESKGGVLAHLERLETQMSKSCKQSEEPQSVQAQEGALGTKIHKLRRLRDELRAAVRHRQASVKASIANVEPNLAVEMSEQEVLEEKLENVKAVLQAYRFTGLSGKLTSRGVCVCISTAFEGTLLDSYFVDLVIQKPLQIHHHSVPVFIPLEEIAAKYLQTNIQHFLFSLCEYLNAYSGRKYQADRLQSDFAALLTGPLQRNPLCNLLSFTYKLDPGGQSFPFCARLLYKDLTATLPTDVTVTYQGVEPLSTSWEEQRASHETLFCTKPLHQVFASFARKGEKLDMSLVS
;
A
#
# COMPACT_ATOMS: atom_id res chain seq x y z
N MET A 1 102.73 -10.75 -52.48
CA MET A 1 101.26 -10.88 -52.37
C MET A 1 101.01 -11.37 -50.96
N GLU A 2 100.22 -10.79 -50.07
CA GLU A 2 99.26 -9.69 -49.98
C GLU A 2 99.02 -9.57 -48.45
N GLN A 3 99.11 -8.38 -47.84
CA GLN A 3 97.99 -7.64 -47.21
C GLN A 3 97.26 -8.42 -46.07
N THR A 4 96.99 -7.91 -44.86
CA THR A 4 96.88 -6.52 -44.35
C THR A 4 96.79 -6.53 -42.81
N ASN A 5 97.05 -5.34 -42.27
CA ASN A 5 97.17 -4.91 -40.88
C ASN A 5 95.79 -4.77 -40.13
N PRO A 6 95.82 -4.41 -38.81
CA PRO A 6 94.72 -4.43 -37.84
C PRO A 6 93.98 -3.09 -37.75
N LEU A 7 92.94 -2.98 -36.90
CA LEU A 7 92.50 -1.69 -36.32
C LEU A 7 91.76 -1.85 -34.99
N ARG A 8 92.03 -0.87 -34.13
CA ARG A 8 91.66 -0.71 -32.72
C ARG A 8 90.44 0.26 -32.64
N PRO A 9 90.10 0.84 -31.48
CA PRO A 9 88.78 0.82 -30.84
C PRO A 9 87.87 2.03 -31.16
N ASP A 10 86.75 2.09 -30.42
CA ASP A 10 85.82 3.20 -30.15
C ASP A 10 84.44 3.20 -30.82
N GLY A 11 83.44 3.32 -29.96
CA GLY A 11 82.02 3.46 -30.27
C GLY A 11 81.20 3.77 -29.03
N GLU A 12 81.55 4.84 -28.31
CA GLU A 12 80.67 5.46 -27.31
C GLU A 12 79.32 5.82 -27.97
N SER A 13 78.25 5.09 -27.63
CA SER A 13 76.92 5.46 -28.10
C SER A 13 76.40 6.65 -27.28
N LYS A 14 76.37 7.82 -27.90
CA LYS A 14 75.76 9.07 -27.40
C LYS A 14 74.25 8.90 -27.18
N GLY A 15 73.86 8.34 -26.05
CA GLY A 15 72.53 8.55 -25.48
C GLY A 15 72.59 9.78 -24.58
N GLY A 16 71.88 10.86 -24.90
CA GLY A 16 71.90 12.11 -24.12
C GLY A 16 71.54 11.88 -22.64
N VAL A 17 71.88 12.84 -21.77
CA VAL A 17 71.69 12.79 -20.31
C VAL A 17 70.26 12.35 -19.92
N LEU A 18 69.25 12.75 -20.70
CA LEU A 18 67.86 12.34 -20.54
C LEU A 18 67.63 10.82 -20.70
N ALA A 19 68.26 10.17 -21.69
CA ALA A 19 68.14 8.73 -21.91
C ALA A 19 68.89 7.90 -20.84
N HIS A 20 69.86 8.52 -20.14
CA HIS A 20 70.49 7.89 -18.99
C HIS A 20 69.61 8.04 -17.74
N LEU A 21 69.01 9.21 -17.52
CA LEU A 21 68.06 9.45 -16.44
C LEU A 21 66.82 8.56 -16.55
N GLU A 22 66.24 8.40 -17.75
CA GLU A 22 65.08 7.53 -17.98
C GLU A 22 65.40 6.06 -17.71
N ARG A 23 66.64 5.62 -18.01
CA ARG A 23 67.11 4.29 -17.61
C ARG A 23 67.23 4.14 -16.11
N LEU A 24 67.75 5.15 -15.41
CA LEU A 24 67.87 5.11 -13.95
C LEU A 24 66.50 5.13 -13.27
N GLU A 25 65.55 5.93 -13.77
CA GLU A 25 64.19 6.01 -13.24
C GLU A 25 63.42 4.69 -13.43
N THR A 26 63.58 4.04 -14.59
CA THR A 26 62.98 2.70 -14.83
C THR A 26 63.63 1.59 -14.00
N GLN A 27 64.92 1.72 -13.67
CA GLN A 27 65.63 0.78 -12.79
C GLN A 27 65.21 0.96 -11.32
N MET A 28 65.09 2.22 -10.87
CA MET A 28 64.61 2.57 -9.51
C MET A 28 63.14 2.19 -9.31
N SER A 29 62.30 2.39 -10.32
CA SER A 29 60.88 2.01 -10.28
C SER A 29 60.69 0.50 -10.22
N LYS A 30 61.57 -0.27 -10.88
CA LYS A 30 61.56 -1.75 -10.83
C LYS A 30 62.03 -2.29 -9.48
N SER A 31 63.01 -1.65 -8.83
CA SER A 31 63.48 -2.07 -7.51
C SER A 31 62.49 -1.72 -6.39
N CYS A 32 61.84 -0.56 -6.45
CA CYS A 32 60.78 -0.18 -5.51
C CYS A 32 59.58 -1.14 -5.56
N LYS A 33 59.09 -1.47 -6.77
CA LYS A 33 57.96 -2.40 -6.93
C LYS A 33 58.27 -3.82 -6.45
N GLN A 34 59.51 -4.29 -6.61
CA GLN A 34 59.93 -5.61 -6.13
C GLN A 34 60.04 -5.71 -4.60
N SER A 35 60.18 -4.58 -3.89
CA SER A 35 60.37 -4.58 -2.43
C SER A 35 59.07 -4.37 -1.64
N GLU A 36 58.09 -3.61 -2.17
CA GLU A 36 56.91 -3.17 -1.40
C GLU A 36 55.66 -4.05 -1.60
N GLU A 37 55.47 -4.65 -2.79
CA GLU A 37 54.31 -5.48 -3.09
C GLU A 37 54.26 -6.85 -2.35
N PRO A 38 55.36 -7.63 -2.21
CA PRO A 38 55.26 -8.94 -1.57
C PRO A 38 55.09 -8.87 -0.04
N GLN A 39 55.56 -7.81 0.61
CA GLN A 39 55.52 -7.68 2.08
C GLN A 39 54.14 -7.22 2.59
N SER A 40 53.45 -6.33 1.87
CA SER A 40 52.11 -5.87 2.30
C SER A 40 51.04 -6.96 2.14
N VAL A 41 51.13 -7.76 1.07
CA VAL A 41 50.21 -8.88 0.80
C VAL A 41 50.40 -10.02 1.81
N GLN A 42 51.65 -10.40 2.12
CA GLN A 42 51.93 -11.43 3.13
C GLN A 42 51.48 -11.03 4.55
N ALA A 43 51.63 -9.75 4.93
CA ALA A 43 51.16 -9.25 6.21
C ALA A 43 49.62 -9.29 6.31
N GLN A 44 48.93 -8.96 5.22
CA GLN A 44 47.46 -8.99 5.15
C GLN A 44 46.92 -10.43 5.13
N GLU A 45 47.58 -11.36 4.43
CA GLU A 45 47.27 -12.79 4.46
C GLU A 45 47.48 -13.40 5.85
N GLY A 46 48.54 -13.02 6.57
CA GLY A 46 48.78 -13.44 7.96
C GLY A 46 47.70 -12.94 8.93
N ALA A 47 47.26 -11.68 8.77
CA ALA A 47 46.18 -11.10 9.58
C ALA A 47 44.82 -11.79 9.30
N LEU A 48 44.54 -12.13 8.05
CA LEU A 48 43.33 -12.88 7.68
C LEU A 48 43.40 -14.34 8.18
N GLY A 49 44.56 -14.99 8.08
CA GLY A 49 44.79 -16.35 8.59
C GLY A 49 44.55 -16.47 10.09
N THR A 50 45.07 -15.53 10.88
CA THR A 50 44.84 -15.50 12.33
C THR A 50 43.37 -15.25 12.69
N LYS A 51 42.65 -14.41 11.93
CA LYS A 51 41.21 -14.20 12.10
C LYS A 51 40.39 -15.46 11.78
N ILE A 52 40.75 -16.19 10.73
CA ILE A 52 40.12 -17.47 10.38
C ILE A 52 40.33 -18.50 11.49
N HIS A 53 41.53 -18.60 12.07
CA HIS A 53 41.80 -19.52 13.17
C HIS A 53 40.98 -19.19 14.42
N LYS A 54 40.87 -17.90 14.79
CA LYS A 54 40.02 -17.46 15.90
C LYS A 54 38.55 -17.80 15.68
N LEU A 55 38.02 -17.56 14.48
CA LEU A 55 36.62 -17.88 14.14
C LEU A 55 36.36 -19.39 14.12
N ARG A 56 37.31 -20.19 13.65
CA ARG A 56 37.20 -21.66 13.70
C ARG A 56 37.16 -22.18 15.14
N ARG A 57 38.02 -21.66 16.02
CA ARG A 57 38.01 -22.01 17.44
C ARG A 57 36.68 -21.65 18.10
N LEU A 58 36.17 -20.44 17.87
CA LEU A 58 34.88 -20.00 18.41
C LEU A 58 33.72 -20.88 17.90
N ARG A 59 33.72 -21.21 16.59
CA ARG A 59 32.73 -22.13 16.01
C ARG A 59 32.79 -23.49 16.68
N ASP A 60 33.99 -24.02 16.91
CA ASP A 60 34.16 -25.36 17.48
C ASP A 60 33.77 -25.39 18.97
N GLU A 61 34.06 -24.33 19.73
CA GLU A 61 33.57 -24.13 21.11
C GLU A 61 32.04 -24.04 21.16
N LEU A 62 31.42 -23.25 20.28
CA LEU A 62 29.96 -23.16 20.17
C LEU A 62 29.33 -24.49 19.75
N ARG A 63 29.95 -25.22 18.83
CA ARG A 63 29.48 -26.53 18.38
C ARG A 63 29.59 -27.57 19.51
N ALA A 64 30.62 -27.49 20.35
CA ALA A 64 30.74 -28.32 21.55
C ALA A 64 29.66 -27.97 22.60
N ALA A 65 29.42 -26.68 22.85
CA ALA A 65 28.38 -26.23 23.76
C ALA A 65 26.97 -26.67 23.31
N VAL A 66 26.66 -26.58 22.01
CA VAL A 66 25.39 -27.05 21.43
C VAL A 66 25.26 -28.56 21.57
N ARG A 67 26.32 -29.32 21.28
CA ARG A 67 26.32 -30.79 21.47
C ARG A 67 26.12 -31.17 22.93
N HIS A 68 26.74 -30.47 23.87
CA HIS A 68 26.55 -30.70 25.30
C HIS A 68 25.11 -30.38 25.75
N ARG A 69 24.51 -29.30 25.25
CA ARG A 69 23.10 -28.99 25.52
C ARG A 69 22.16 -30.02 24.90
N GLN A 70 22.42 -30.46 23.66
CA GLN A 70 21.63 -31.52 23.02
C GLN A 70 21.75 -32.86 23.75
N ALA A 71 22.94 -33.22 24.23
CA ALA A 71 23.14 -34.44 25.01
C ALA A 71 22.45 -34.36 26.37
N SER A 72 22.51 -33.20 27.04
CA SER A 72 21.80 -32.94 28.30
C SER A 72 20.28 -33.02 28.10
N VAL A 73 19.74 -32.38 27.06
CA VAL A 73 18.31 -32.44 26.71
C VAL A 73 17.88 -33.87 26.36
N LYS A 74 18.67 -34.63 25.60
CA LYS A 74 18.38 -36.04 25.29
C LYS A 74 18.42 -36.93 26.54
N ALA A 75 19.34 -36.69 27.47
CA ALA A 75 19.41 -37.42 28.73
C ALA A 75 18.22 -37.09 29.66
N SER A 76 17.77 -35.83 29.65
CA SER A 76 16.56 -35.41 30.37
C SER A 76 15.28 -35.99 29.76
N ILE A 77 15.21 -36.15 28.43
CA ILE A 77 14.07 -36.75 27.73
C ILE A 77 14.02 -38.27 27.92
N ALA A 78 15.16 -38.96 28.05
CA ALA A 78 15.20 -40.40 28.26
C ALA A 78 14.69 -40.85 29.65
N ASN A 79 14.59 -39.93 30.61
CA ASN A 79 14.16 -40.21 31.99
C ASN A 79 12.72 -39.77 32.31
N VAL A 80 11.94 -39.31 31.32
CA VAL A 80 10.57 -38.81 31.54
C VAL A 80 9.64 -39.41 30.49
N GLU A 81 8.60 -40.12 30.95
CA GLU A 81 7.45 -40.58 30.14
C GLU A 81 6.81 -39.42 29.34
N PRO A 82 6.14 -39.69 28.21
CA PRO A 82 5.84 -38.67 27.20
C PRO A 82 4.90 -37.59 27.74
N ASN A 83 5.40 -36.36 27.78
CA ASN A 83 4.72 -35.17 28.28
C ASN A 83 3.63 -34.66 27.30
N LEU A 84 2.43 -35.20 27.39
CA LEU A 84 1.23 -34.60 26.76
C LEU A 84 0.98 -33.14 27.21
N ALA A 85 1.36 -32.79 28.45
CA ALA A 85 1.15 -31.45 29.00
C ALA A 85 2.10 -30.38 28.40
N VAL A 86 3.29 -30.76 27.93
CA VAL A 86 4.26 -29.83 27.33
C VAL A 86 3.87 -29.54 25.88
N GLU A 87 3.44 -30.55 25.12
CA GLU A 87 2.94 -30.38 23.75
C GLU A 87 1.67 -29.50 23.70
N MET A 88 0.74 -29.65 24.65
CA MET A 88 -0.43 -28.76 24.77
C MET A 88 -0.01 -27.31 25.03
N SER A 89 0.98 -27.08 25.89
CA SER A 89 1.46 -25.71 26.19
C SER A 89 2.18 -25.05 25.00
N GLU A 90 2.92 -25.83 24.20
CA GLU A 90 3.59 -25.31 23.00
C GLU A 90 2.56 -25.01 21.89
N GLN A 91 1.55 -25.86 21.75
CA GLN A 91 0.45 -25.67 20.82
C GLN A 91 -0.39 -24.44 21.18
N GLU A 92 -0.72 -24.22 22.45
CA GLU A 92 -1.43 -23.03 22.94
C GLU A 92 -0.63 -21.74 22.67
N VAL A 93 0.68 -21.76 22.93
CA VAL A 93 1.56 -20.61 22.65
C VAL A 93 1.66 -20.34 21.14
N LEU A 94 1.64 -21.37 20.30
CA LEU A 94 1.63 -21.22 18.84
C LEU A 94 0.30 -20.65 18.34
N GLU A 95 -0.82 -21.10 18.89
CA GLU A 95 -2.15 -20.58 18.60
C GLU A 95 -2.29 -19.12 19.01
N GLU A 96 -1.84 -18.75 20.22
CA GLU A 96 -1.82 -17.37 20.68
C GLU A 96 -0.96 -16.48 19.77
N LYS A 97 0.22 -16.95 19.37
CA LYS A 97 1.08 -16.22 18.42
C LYS A 97 0.41 -16.05 17.06
N LEU A 98 -0.29 -17.08 16.59
CA LEU A 98 -0.99 -17.05 15.31
C LEU A 98 -2.18 -16.08 15.35
N GLU A 99 -2.95 -16.07 16.43
CA GLU A 99 -4.02 -15.10 16.64
C GLU A 99 -3.47 -13.67 16.76
N ASN A 100 -2.34 -13.48 17.43
CA ASN A 100 -1.67 -12.18 17.48
C ASN A 100 -1.24 -11.70 16.07
N VAL A 101 -0.64 -12.58 15.25
CA VAL A 101 -0.28 -12.23 13.87
C VAL A 101 -1.51 -11.89 13.04
N LYS A 102 -2.61 -12.65 13.18
CA LYS A 102 -3.89 -12.33 12.50
C LYS A 102 -4.42 -10.97 12.92
N ALA A 103 -4.40 -10.66 14.22
CA ALA A 103 -4.85 -9.37 14.74
C ALA A 103 -4.01 -8.22 14.19
N VAL A 104 -2.68 -8.39 14.13
CA VAL A 104 -1.78 -7.40 13.52
C VAL A 104 -2.07 -7.22 12.03
N LEU A 105 -2.25 -8.30 11.27
CA LEU A 105 -2.61 -8.23 9.85
C LEU A 105 -3.96 -7.54 9.62
N GLN A 106 -4.93 -7.80 10.50
CA GLN A 106 -6.23 -7.13 10.47
C GLN A 106 -6.10 -5.63 10.77
N ALA A 107 -5.25 -5.25 11.74
CA ALA A 107 -4.96 -3.85 12.03
C ALA A 107 -4.35 -3.12 10.82
N TYR A 108 -3.41 -3.76 10.12
CA TYR A 108 -2.85 -3.20 8.88
C TYR A 108 -3.88 -3.09 7.76
N ARG A 109 -4.83 -4.03 7.66
CA ARG A 109 -5.91 -3.93 6.68
C ARG A 109 -6.76 -2.66 6.89
N PHE A 110 -6.91 -2.18 8.13
CA PHE A 110 -7.63 -0.93 8.41
C PHE A 110 -6.92 0.33 7.92
N THR A 111 -5.65 0.23 7.50
CA THR A 111 -4.96 1.33 6.78
C THR A 111 -5.50 1.55 5.37
N GLY A 112 -6.32 0.61 4.86
CA GLY A 112 -6.93 0.66 3.53
C GLY A 112 -6.07 0.03 2.43
N LEU A 113 -4.77 -0.19 2.69
CA LEU A 113 -3.85 -0.81 1.75
C LEU A 113 -3.18 -2.04 2.36
N SER A 114 -3.14 -3.12 1.60
CA SER A 114 -2.39 -4.33 1.95
C SER A 114 -1.75 -4.92 0.70
N GLY A 115 -0.70 -5.71 0.86
CA GLY A 115 0.04 -6.27 -0.26
C GLY A 115 0.45 -7.72 0.01
N LYS A 116 0.41 -8.54 -1.04
CA LYS A 116 0.97 -9.89 -1.04
C LYS A 116 1.95 -10.05 -2.20
N LEU A 117 3.05 -10.74 -1.96
CA LEU A 117 4.00 -11.09 -3.02
C LEU A 117 3.34 -12.13 -3.95
N THR A 118 3.50 -11.96 -5.25
CA THR A 118 3.09 -12.95 -6.27
C THR A 118 4.34 -13.48 -6.98
N SER A 119 4.19 -14.56 -7.78
CA SER A 119 5.31 -15.16 -8.52
C SER A 119 6.00 -14.19 -9.50
N ARG A 120 5.30 -13.13 -9.93
CA ARG A 120 5.78 -12.15 -10.92
C ARG A 120 5.88 -10.72 -10.38
N GLY A 121 5.48 -10.48 -9.13
CA GLY A 121 5.48 -9.15 -8.55
C GLY A 121 4.69 -9.04 -7.26
N VAL A 122 3.73 -8.11 -7.19
CA VAL A 122 2.97 -7.79 -5.98
C VAL A 122 1.51 -7.57 -6.32
N CYS A 123 0.62 -8.20 -5.57
CA CYS A 123 -0.81 -7.93 -5.62
C CYS A 123 -1.18 -7.02 -4.44
N VAL A 124 -1.66 -5.83 -4.76
CA VAL A 124 -2.13 -4.83 -3.80
C VAL A 124 -3.63 -4.97 -3.64
N CYS A 125 -4.11 -5.01 -2.40
CA CYS A 125 -5.52 -5.01 -2.05
C CYS A 125 -5.87 -3.68 -1.36
N ILE A 126 -6.89 -3.02 -1.91
CA ILE A 126 -7.43 -1.73 -1.49
C ILE A 126 -8.75 -2.00 -0.79
N SER A 127 -8.76 -1.92 0.54
CA SER A 127 -9.97 -2.02 1.34
C SER A 127 -10.60 -0.64 1.47
N THR A 128 -11.84 -0.48 1.01
CA THR A 128 -12.54 0.81 1.09
C THR A 128 -13.29 0.94 2.41
N ALA A 129 -13.47 2.18 2.87
CA ALA A 129 -14.20 2.47 4.10
C ALA A 129 -14.98 3.77 3.99
N PHE A 130 -16.10 3.84 4.71
CA PHE A 130 -16.91 5.04 4.79
C PHE A 130 -17.55 5.14 6.18
N GLU A 131 -17.42 6.29 6.83
CA GLU A 131 -17.95 6.57 8.18
C GLU A 131 -17.69 5.46 9.22
N GLY A 132 -16.45 4.97 9.27
CA GLY A 132 -16.04 3.91 10.21
C GLY A 132 -16.52 2.50 9.84
N THR A 133 -17.21 2.33 8.71
CA THR A 133 -17.62 1.02 8.20
C THR A 133 -16.67 0.57 7.10
N LEU A 134 -16.13 -0.65 7.22
CA LEU A 134 -15.35 -1.29 6.16
C LEU A 134 -16.31 -1.80 5.07
N LEU A 135 -15.99 -1.49 3.82
CA LEU A 135 -16.79 -1.81 2.64
C LEU A 135 -16.07 -2.84 1.75
N ASP A 136 -16.43 -2.84 0.46
CA ASP A 136 -15.85 -3.70 -0.56
C ASP A 136 -14.32 -3.50 -0.68
N SER A 137 -13.63 -4.55 -1.08
CA SER A 137 -12.18 -4.54 -1.31
C SER A 137 -11.86 -4.82 -2.78
N TYR A 138 -10.88 -4.12 -3.33
CA TYR A 138 -10.45 -4.24 -4.73
C TYR A 138 -9.00 -4.66 -4.78
N PHE A 139 -8.57 -5.33 -5.86
CA PHE A 139 -7.17 -5.72 -6.02
C PHE A 139 -6.59 -5.23 -7.35
N VAL A 140 -5.27 -5.02 -7.34
CA VAL A 140 -4.44 -4.74 -8.52
C VAL A 140 -3.20 -5.61 -8.43
N ASP A 141 -3.00 -6.50 -9.40
CA ASP A 141 -1.82 -7.34 -9.55
C ASP A 141 -0.79 -6.65 -10.45
N LEU A 142 0.36 -6.31 -9.86
CA LEU A 142 1.44 -5.59 -10.50
C LEU A 142 2.60 -6.54 -10.80
N VAL A 143 3.06 -6.54 -12.05
CA VAL A 143 4.24 -7.28 -12.48
C VAL A 143 5.45 -6.37 -12.35
N ILE A 144 6.46 -6.81 -11.58
CA ILE A 144 7.71 -6.08 -11.36
C ILE A 144 8.65 -6.35 -12.54
N GLN A 145 8.30 -5.80 -13.69
CA GLN A 145 9.14 -5.70 -14.88
C GLN A 145 9.34 -4.22 -15.21
N LYS A 146 10.25 -3.90 -16.13
CA LYS A 146 10.43 -2.54 -16.65
C LYS A 146 9.89 -2.48 -18.08
N PRO A 147 8.82 -1.72 -18.37
CA PRO A 147 8.01 -0.92 -17.45
C PRO A 147 7.13 -1.77 -16.51
N LEU A 148 6.69 -1.19 -15.39
CA LEU A 148 5.73 -1.84 -14.49
C LEU A 148 4.41 -2.05 -15.22
N GLN A 149 3.79 -3.22 -15.07
CA GLN A 149 2.53 -3.54 -15.75
C GLN A 149 1.46 -4.00 -14.78
N ILE A 150 0.22 -3.57 -15.03
CA ILE A 150 -0.96 -4.12 -14.37
C ILE A 150 -1.33 -5.40 -15.12
N HIS A 151 -1.25 -6.54 -14.44
CA HIS A 151 -1.60 -7.82 -15.02
C HIS A 151 -3.10 -8.10 -14.90
N HIS A 152 -3.65 -8.09 -13.68
CA HIS A 152 -5.07 -8.32 -13.40
C HIS A 152 -5.57 -7.35 -12.33
N HIS A 153 -6.85 -6.98 -12.37
CA HIS A 153 -7.48 -6.16 -11.33
C HIS A 153 -8.97 -6.44 -11.19
N SER A 154 -9.56 -6.06 -10.05
CA SER A 154 -11.01 -6.03 -9.85
C SER A 154 -11.59 -4.61 -9.87
N VAL A 155 -10.79 -3.61 -10.21
CA VAL A 155 -11.24 -2.21 -10.31
C VAL A 155 -12.36 -2.09 -11.36
N PRO A 156 -13.51 -1.46 -11.03
CA PRO A 156 -14.59 -1.28 -11.99
C PRO A 156 -14.19 -0.45 -13.22
N VAL A 157 -14.73 -0.81 -14.38
CA VAL A 157 -14.37 -0.23 -15.70
C VAL A 157 -14.58 1.28 -15.84
N PHE A 158 -15.43 1.87 -14.99
CA PHE A 158 -15.72 3.31 -15.00
C PHE A 158 -14.78 4.13 -14.11
N ILE A 159 -13.88 3.48 -13.36
CA ILE A 159 -12.81 4.14 -12.62
C ILE A 159 -11.63 4.30 -13.58
N PRO A 160 -11.01 5.50 -13.69
CA PRO A 160 -10.01 5.80 -14.71
C PRO A 160 -8.63 5.19 -14.38
N LEU A 161 -8.56 3.87 -14.23
CA LEU A 161 -7.35 3.15 -13.81
C LEU A 161 -6.21 3.35 -14.82
N GLU A 162 -6.50 3.25 -16.10
CA GLU A 162 -5.53 3.38 -17.19
C GLU A 162 -4.94 4.79 -17.24
N GLU A 163 -5.76 5.82 -17.01
CA GLU A 163 -5.29 7.22 -16.99
C GLU A 163 -4.39 7.48 -15.78
N ILE A 164 -4.76 6.98 -14.59
CA ILE A 164 -3.96 7.11 -13.37
C ILE A 164 -2.64 6.33 -13.54
N ALA A 165 -2.71 5.13 -14.13
CA ALA A 165 -1.54 4.30 -14.40
C ALA A 165 -0.57 4.97 -15.37
N ALA A 166 -1.07 5.52 -16.48
CA ALA A 166 -0.25 6.22 -17.46
C ALA A 166 0.50 7.43 -16.86
N LYS A 167 -0.14 8.14 -15.90
CA LYS A 167 0.45 9.31 -15.24
C LYS A 167 1.49 8.96 -14.18
N TYR A 168 1.20 7.95 -13.34
CA TYR A 168 1.94 7.76 -12.09
C TYR A 168 2.59 6.39 -11.92
N LEU A 169 2.18 5.35 -12.65
CA LEU A 169 2.64 3.97 -12.38
C LEU A 169 4.16 3.82 -12.52
N GLN A 170 4.77 4.50 -13.50
CA GLN A 170 6.21 4.41 -13.76
C GLN A 170 7.05 5.40 -12.93
N THR A 171 6.46 6.49 -12.47
CA THR A 171 7.17 7.62 -11.85
C THR A 171 6.99 7.66 -10.34
N ASN A 172 5.76 7.43 -9.85
CA ASN A 172 5.41 7.51 -8.45
C ASN A 172 4.30 6.50 -8.11
N ILE A 173 4.72 5.30 -7.72
CA ILE A 173 3.80 4.22 -7.32
C ILE A 173 2.92 4.59 -6.11
N GLN A 174 3.43 5.43 -5.20
CA GLN A 174 2.64 5.86 -4.04
C GLN A 174 1.49 6.74 -4.49
N HIS A 175 1.76 7.72 -5.36
CA HIS A 175 0.73 8.59 -5.90
C HIS A 175 -0.28 7.82 -6.75
N PHE A 176 0.17 6.82 -7.53
CA PHE A 176 -0.74 5.90 -8.22
C PHE A 176 -1.71 5.21 -7.26
N LEU A 177 -1.20 4.62 -6.17
CA LEU A 177 -2.02 3.92 -5.17
C LEU A 177 -2.97 4.87 -4.44
N PHE A 178 -2.49 6.04 -4.00
CA PHE A 178 -3.32 7.02 -3.31
C PHE A 178 -4.45 7.55 -4.19
N SER A 179 -4.14 7.95 -5.44
CA SER A 179 -5.17 8.38 -6.38
C SER A 179 -6.22 7.29 -6.61
N LEU A 180 -5.79 6.04 -6.84
CA LEU A 180 -6.73 4.93 -7.02
C LEU A 180 -7.60 4.70 -5.77
N CYS A 181 -7.01 4.79 -4.57
CA CYS A 181 -7.74 4.72 -3.31
C CYS A 181 -8.81 5.81 -3.18
N GLU A 182 -8.53 7.04 -3.60
CA GLU A 182 -9.50 8.15 -3.55
C GLU A 182 -10.72 7.83 -4.41
N TYR A 183 -10.52 7.43 -5.66
CA TYR A 183 -11.62 7.04 -6.56
C TYR A 183 -12.45 5.88 -6.00
N LEU A 184 -11.79 4.84 -5.49
CA LEU A 184 -12.47 3.64 -4.98
C LEU A 184 -13.23 3.90 -3.68
N ASN A 185 -12.66 4.68 -2.75
CA ASN A 185 -13.35 5.07 -1.52
C ASN A 185 -14.56 5.95 -1.82
N ALA A 186 -14.40 6.92 -2.73
CA ALA A 186 -15.50 7.79 -3.12
C ALA A 186 -16.64 7.02 -3.78
N TYR A 187 -16.31 6.13 -4.73
CA TYR A 187 -17.28 5.24 -5.36
C TYR A 187 -18.01 4.36 -4.33
N SER A 188 -17.26 3.68 -3.48
CA SER A 188 -17.82 2.75 -2.49
C SER A 188 -18.67 3.49 -1.46
N GLY A 189 -18.27 4.69 -1.06
CA GLY A 189 -19.07 5.57 -0.19
C GLY A 189 -20.37 6.04 -0.84
N ARG A 190 -20.37 6.42 -2.13
CA ARG A 190 -21.61 6.78 -2.86
C ARG A 190 -22.53 5.58 -3.02
N LYS A 191 -21.99 4.42 -3.38
CA LYS A 191 -22.73 3.15 -3.49
C LYS A 191 -23.36 2.78 -2.14
N TYR A 192 -22.59 2.84 -1.06
CA TYR A 192 -23.06 2.57 0.30
C TYR A 192 -24.21 3.49 0.71
N GLN A 193 -24.07 4.80 0.47
CA GLN A 193 -25.13 5.79 0.76
C GLN A 193 -26.42 5.46 0.00
N ALA A 194 -26.31 5.14 -1.29
CA ALA A 194 -27.44 4.77 -2.14
C ALA A 194 -28.11 3.46 -1.69
N ASP A 195 -27.31 2.43 -1.36
CA ASP A 195 -27.82 1.16 -0.85
C ASP A 195 -28.56 1.35 0.49
N ARG A 196 -27.99 2.15 1.40
CA ARG A 196 -28.61 2.48 2.69
C ARG A 196 -29.90 3.25 2.56
N LEU A 197 -29.97 4.18 1.61
CA LEU A 197 -31.21 4.90 1.33
C LEU A 197 -32.32 3.93 0.91
N GLN A 198 -31.99 2.96 0.04
CA GLN A 198 -32.96 2.00 -0.47
C GLN A 198 -33.33 0.92 0.56
N SER A 199 -32.42 0.56 1.48
CA SER A 199 -32.71 -0.44 2.52
C SER A 199 -33.39 0.18 3.75
N ASP A 200 -32.76 1.19 4.36
CA ASP A 200 -33.10 1.64 5.71
C ASP A 200 -34.20 2.71 5.70
N PHE A 201 -34.39 3.39 4.56
CA PHE A 201 -35.33 4.50 4.41
C PHE A 201 -36.35 4.28 3.29
N ALA A 202 -36.57 3.03 2.88
CA ALA A 202 -37.51 2.66 1.82
C ALA A 202 -38.92 3.24 2.03
N ALA A 203 -39.36 3.36 3.29
CA ALA A 203 -40.67 3.89 3.64
C ALA A 203 -40.86 5.38 3.31
N LEU A 204 -39.77 6.16 3.29
CA LEU A 204 -39.81 7.58 2.94
C LEU A 204 -39.74 7.79 1.43
N LEU A 205 -39.33 6.78 0.67
CA LEU A 205 -39.21 6.84 -0.79
C LEU A 205 -40.55 6.53 -1.46
N THR A 206 -40.86 7.32 -2.49
CA THR A 206 -41.97 7.03 -3.41
C THR A 206 -41.41 6.40 -4.67
N GLY A 207 -41.21 5.08 -4.62
CA GLY A 207 -40.64 4.29 -5.71
C GLY A 207 -39.14 3.98 -5.57
N PRO A 208 -38.55 3.31 -6.56
CA PRO A 208 -37.15 2.89 -6.49
C PRO A 208 -36.19 4.07 -6.70
N LEU A 209 -35.06 4.03 -5.98
CA LEU A 209 -33.92 4.92 -6.24
C LEU A 209 -33.36 4.63 -7.64
N GLN A 210 -33.33 5.67 -8.49
CA GLN A 210 -32.64 5.61 -9.78
C GLN A 210 -31.18 6.01 -9.60
N ARG A 211 -30.27 5.16 -10.07
CA ARG A 211 -28.82 5.41 -10.03
C ARG A 211 -28.13 4.80 -11.23
N ASN A 212 -27.04 5.42 -11.65
CA ASN A 212 -26.15 4.83 -12.63
C ASN A 212 -25.08 3.94 -11.96
N PRO A 213 -24.35 3.08 -12.71
CA PRO A 213 -23.37 2.15 -12.13
C PRO A 213 -22.25 2.82 -11.30
N LEU A 214 -21.81 4.03 -11.69
CA LEU A 214 -20.78 4.82 -10.99
C LEU A 214 -21.32 5.49 -9.71
N CYS A 215 -22.63 5.45 -9.48
CA CYS A 215 -23.32 6.17 -8.41
C CYS A 215 -22.96 7.66 -8.38
N ASN A 216 -22.70 8.29 -9.54
CA ASN A 216 -22.42 9.72 -9.64
C ASN A 216 -23.65 10.54 -10.07
N LEU A 217 -24.75 9.86 -10.37
CA LEU A 217 -26.06 10.47 -10.57
C LEU A 217 -27.09 9.64 -9.84
N LEU A 218 -27.76 10.26 -8.86
CA LEU A 218 -28.87 9.67 -8.11
C LEU A 218 -30.14 10.48 -8.38
N SER A 219 -31.28 9.82 -8.52
CA SER A 219 -32.58 10.47 -8.66
C SER A 219 -33.64 9.66 -7.91
N PHE A 220 -34.38 10.33 -7.05
CA PHE A 220 -35.38 9.68 -6.20
C PHE A 220 -36.48 10.66 -5.79
N THR A 221 -37.67 10.12 -5.62
CA THR A 221 -38.82 10.84 -5.06
C THR A 221 -39.01 10.40 -3.62
N TYR A 222 -39.26 11.33 -2.71
CA TYR A 222 -39.48 11.07 -1.31
C TYR A 222 -40.60 11.96 -0.75
N LYS A 223 -41.28 11.45 0.27
CA LYS A 223 -42.34 12.17 0.98
C LYS A 223 -41.94 12.32 2.44
N LEU A 224 -42.15 13.51 2.96
CA LEU A 224 -41.99 13.81 4.37
C LEU A 224 -43.36 14.26 4.88
N ASP A 225 -43.78 13.71 6.02
CA ASP A 225 -45.00 14.11 6.72
C ASP A 225 -44.67 14.88 8.02
N PRO A 226 -44.05 16.07 7.96
CA PRO A 226 -43.90 16.89 9.15
C PRO A 226 -45.25 17.55 9.46
N GLY A 227 -46.07 16.92 10.30
CA GLY A 227 -47.29 17.52 10.85
C GLY A 227 -48.52 17.49 9.95
N GLY A 228 -48.71 16.41 9.19
CA GLY A 228 -49.98 16.13 8.47
C GLY A 228 -50.09 16.68 7.05
N GLN A 229 -49.07 17.37 6.53
CA GLN A 229 -49.02 17.83 5.14
C GLN A 229 -47.84 17.16 4.40
N SER A 230 -48.17 16.27 3.45
CA SER A 230 -47.21 15.46 2.70
C SER A 230 -46.82 16.14 1.40
N PHE A 231 -45.58 16.62 1.27
CA PHE A 231 -45.07 17.13 0.00
C PHE A 231 -44.21 16.08 -0.70
N PRO A 232 -44.57 15.63 -1.92
CA PRO A 232 -43.68 14.81 -2.74
C PRO A 232 -42.55 15.66 -3.31
N PHE A 233 -41.33 15.41 -2.82
CA PHE A 233 -40.09 15.99 -3.35
C PHE A 233 -39.42 15.03 -4.31
N CYS A 234 -38.88 15.55 -5.41
CA CYS A 234 -37.99 14.82 -6.30
C CYS A 234 -36.59 15.44 -6.23
N ALA A 235 -35.60 14.65 -5.79
CA ALA A 235 -34.22 15.08 -5.71
C ALA A 235 -33.39 14.43 -6.81
N ARG A 236 -32.50 15.24 -7.40
CA ARG A 236 -31.46 14.80 -8.33
C ARG A 236 -30.10 15.23 -7.80
N LEU A 237 -29.23 14.27 -7.52
CA LEU A 237 -27.89 14.49 -6.97
C LEU A 237 -26.84 14.14 -8.01
N LEU A 238 -25.95 15.08 -8.33
CA LEU A 238 -24.87 14.93 -9.30
C LEU A 238 -23.50 15.11 -8.62
N TYR A 239 -22.64 14.11 -8.78
CA TYR A 239 -21.30 14.05 -8.25
C TYR A 239 -20.33 14.26 -9.41
N LYS A 240 -19.97 15.53 -9.67
CA LYS A 240 -19.03 15.88 -10.77
C LYS A 240 -17.61 15.47 -10.39
N ASP A 241 -17.25 15.67 -9.13
CA ASP A 241 -16.01 15.16 -8.57
C ASP A 241 -16.14 13.68 -8.19
N LEU A 242 -15.41 12.82 -8.90
CA LEU A 242 -15.47 11.37 -8.73
C LEU A 242 -14.68 10.89 -7.52
N THR A 243 -13.82 11.72 -6.92
CA THR A 243 -13.09 11.42 -5.68
C THR A 243 -13.84 11.92 -4.43
N ALA A 244 -14.98 12.58 -4.58
CA ALA A 244 -15.82 13.04 -3.48
C ALA A 244 -17.00 12.10 -3.20
N THR A 245 -17.39 11.99 -1.92
CA THR A 245 -18.57 11.22 -1.46
C THR A 245 -19.84 12.05 -1.33
N LEU A 246 -19.72 13.39 -1.41
CA LEU A 246 -20.82 14.34 -1.36
C LEU A 246 -21.13 14.89 -2.76
N PRO A 247 -22.40 15.19 -3.07
CA PRO A 247 -22.79 15.69 -4.37
C PRO A 247 -22.24 17.11 -4.59
N THR A 248 -21.84 17.40 -5.82
CA THR A 248 -21.38 18.73 -6.23
C THR A 248 -22.56 19.63 -6.60
N ASP A 249 -23.65 19.02 -7.06
CA ASP A 249 -24.80 19.72 -7.61
C ASP A 249 -26.07 18.95 -7.22
N VAL A 250 -27.04 19.68 -6.69
CA VAL A 250 -28.27 19.12 -6.11
C VAL A 250 -29.44 19.95 -6.62
N THR A 251 -30.45 19.26 -7.13
CA THR A 251 -31.71 19.88 -7.53
C THR A 251 -32.85 19.21 -6.79
N VAL A 252 -33.66 19.98 -6.06
CA VAL A 252 -34.88 19.48 -5.43
C VAL A 252 -36.08 20.16 -6.09
N THR A 253 -37.02 19.34 -6.55
CA THR A 253 -38.23 19.79 -7.26
C THR A 253 -39.48 19.25 -6.58
N TYR A 254 -40.62 19.87 -6.86
CA TYR A 254 -41.93 19.42 -6.39
C TYR A 254 -42.61 18.57 -7.45
N GLN A 255 -43.25 17.49 -7.03
CA GLN A 255 -44.04 16.62 -7.91
C GLN A 255 -45.49 16.55 -7.44
N GLY A 256 -46.22 17.67 -7.50
CA GLY A 256 -47.65 17.70 -7.20
C GLY A 256 -48.41 18.78 -7.97
N VAL A 257 -49.74 18.72 -7.85
CA VAL A 257 -50.69 19.58 -8.60
C VAL A 257 -51.21 20.73 -7.74
N GLU A 258 -50.86 20.73 -6.44
CA GLU A 258 -51.37 21.71 -5.48
C GLU A 258 -50.63 23.05 -5.60
N PRO A 259 -51.31 24.17 -5.31
CA PRO A 259 -50.70 25.48 -5.34
C PRO A 259 -49.56 25.56 -4.31
N LEU A 260 -48.36 25.92 -4.79
CA LEU A 260 -47.14 26.02 -4.01
C LEU A 260 -47.25 27.16 -2.98
N SER A 261 -47.09 26.84 -1.70
CA SER A 261 -46.94 27.82 -0.62
C SER A 261 -45.50 28.33 -0.53
N THR A 262 -45.27 29.50 0.08
CA THR A 262 -43.91 30.02 0.34
C THR A 262 -43.08 29.09 1.24
N SER A 263 -43.73 28.35 2.15
CA SER A 263 -43.08 27.37 3.02
C SER A 263 -42.43 26.20 2.26
N TRP A 264 -42.93 25.86 1.07
CA TRP A 264 -42.33 24.81 0.25
C TRP A 264 -40.92 25.21 -0.24
N GLU A 265 -40.75 26.46 -0.66
CA GLU A 265 -39.49 26.92 -1.25
C GLU A 265 -38.38 26.99 -0.20
N GLU A 266 -38.73 27.37 1.03
CA GLU A 266 -37.84 27.32 2.19
C GLU A 266 -37.40 25.88 2.51
N GLN A 267 -38.34 24.91 2.47
CA GLN A 267 -38.02 23.50 2.66
C GLN A 267 -37.14 22.94 1.54
N ARG A 268 -37.44 23.28 0.28
CA ARG A 268 -36.63 22.91 -0.89
C ARG A 268 -35.18 23.38 -0.72
N ALA A 269 -34.98 24.67 -0.43
CA ALA A 269 -33.65 25.25 -0.23
C ALA A 269 -32.91 24.62 0.97
N SER A 270 -33.64 24.30 2.04
CA SER A 270 -33.09 23.58 3.19
C SER A 270 -32.63 22.17 2.80
N HIS A 271 -33.42 21.41 2.06
CA HIS A 271 -33.08 20.06 1.62
C HIS A 271 -31.89 20.06 0.66
N GLU A 272 -31.84 21.00 -0.29
CA GLU A 272 -30.68 21.18 -1.19
C GLU A 272 -29.39 21.39 -0.39
N THR A 273 -29.44 22.29 0.61
CA THR A 273 -28.30 22.55 1.49
C THR A 273 -27.90 21.31 2.30
N LEU A 274 -28.87 20.54 2.80
CA LEU A 274 -28.60 19.31 3.57
C LEU A 274 -27.92 18.24 2.70
N PHE A 275 -28.41 18.01 1.49
CA PHE A 275 -27.81 17.03 0.57
C PHE A 275 -26.40 17.42 0.13
N CYS A 276 -26.09 18.72 0.03
CA CYS A 276 -24.73 19.19 -0.29
C CYS A 276 -23.76 19.05 0.89
N THR A 277 -24.25 19.10 2.13
CA THR A 277 -23.39 19.20 3.33
C THR A 277 -23.26 17.90 4.10
N LYS A 278 -24.19 16.96 3.94
CA LYS A 278 -24.23 15.71 4.71
C LYS A 278 -24.48 14.50 3.81
N PRO A 279 -23.95 13.33 4.20
CA PRO A 279 -24.25 12.07 3.53
C PRO A 279 -25.74 11.73 3.55
N LEU A 280 -26.18 11.08 2.48
CA LEU A 280 -27.59 10.82 2.17
C LEU A 280 -28.33 10.13 3.32
N HIS A 281 -27.76 9.06 3.88
CA HIS A 281 -28.36 8.29 4.98
C HIS A 281 -28.48 9.13 6.25
N GLN A 282 -27.56 10.07 6.50
CA GLN A 282 -27.66 10.98 7.65
C GLN A 282 -28.75 12.04 7.46
N VAL A 283 -28.91 12.55 6.24
CA VAL A 283 -30.00 13.49 5.91
C VAL A 283 -31.35 12.84 6.15
N PHE A 284 -31.55 11.62 5.64
CA PHE A 284 -32.80 10.88 5.85
C PHE A 284 -33.01 10.46 7.31
N ALA A 285 -31.95 10.08 8.04
CA ALA A 285 -32.04 9.87 9.49
C ALA A 285 -32.49 11.14 10.23
N SER A 286 -32.05 12.33 9.78
CA SER A 286 -32.47 13.59 10.38
C SER A 286 -33.94 13.90 10.10
N PHE A 287 -34.46 13.53 8.93
CA PHE A 287 -35.87 13.66 8.59
C PHE A 287 -36.74 12.75 9.46
N ALA A 288 -36.35 11.49 9.62
CA ALA A 288 -37.05 10.53 10.48
C ALA A 288 -37.14 11.03 11.93
N ARG A 289 -36.02 11.46 12.52
CA ARG A 289 -35.98 12.02 13.89
C ARG A 289 -36.82 13.29 14.06
N LYS A 290 -36.93 14.11 13.00
CA LYS A 290 -37.74 15.34 13.03
C LYS A 290 -39.23 15.01 12.98
N GLY A 291 -39.62 13.95 12.28
CA GLY A 291 -40.98 13.39 12.32
C GLY A 291 -41.35 12.87 13.71
N GLU A 292 -40.48 12.07 14.34
CA GLU A 292 -40.71 11.49 15.68
C GLU A 292 -40.87 12.56 16.78
N LYS A 293 -40.10 13.66 16.71
CA LYS A 293 -40.21 14.77 17.69
C LYS A 293 -41.54 15.52 17.60
N LEU A 294 -42.15 15.59 16.40
CA LEU A 294 -43.46 16.23 16.23
C LEU A 294 -44.57 15.31 16.73
N ASP A 295 -44.47 14.00 16.50
CA ASP A 295 -45.46 13.01 16.94
C ASP A 295 -45.55 12.94 18.48
N MET A 296 -44.42 13.02 19.17
CA MET A 296 -44.37 13.08 20.65
C MET A 296 -44.95 14.37 21.24
N SER A 297 -44.99 15.47 20.47
CA SER A 297 -45.54 16.75 20.93
C SER A 297 -47.06 16.87 20.81
N LEU A 298 -47.70 15.94 20.10
CA LEU A 298 -49.16 15.88 19.93
C LEU A 298 -49.85 14.96 20.94
N VAL A 299 -49.09 14.33 21.84
CA VAL A 299 -49.58 13.37 22.86
C VAL A 299 -49.47 13.94 24.29
N SER A 300 -49.33 15.27 24.46
CA SER A 300 -49.30 15.95 25.77
C SER A 300 -50.48 16.87 25.98
#